data_AF-A0A401JF51-F1
#
_entry.id   AF-A0A401JF51-F1
#
_cell.length_a   1.000
_cell.length_b   1.000
_cell.length_c   1.000
_cell.angle_alpha   90.00
_cell.angle_beta   90.00
_cell.angle_gamma   90.00
#
_symmetry.space_group_name_H-M   'P 1'
#
loop_
_entity.id
_entity.type
_entity.pdbx_description
1 polymer ?
#
loop_
_entity_poly.entity_id
_entity_poly.type
_entity_poly.pdbx_seq_one_letter_code
_entity_poly.pdbx_strand_id
1 'polypeptide(L)'
;MILWLLLAAAAGVAILLGWMLFMRSVLPPAPVNVSVPAVAAGEIRAIPKTAVAIRAPVKVYRGGAPLKRRLNLPQPVADNAAQQVIAASQVRADDHPQTITTLINTETGDSETYVRRDPLPWLAWDARGEAAMYVGIQRGGPALRLEARQGMVQIKALHVGVIGSVDQPLGGAPRDTDYFIGAGVWAKW
;
A
#
# COMPACT_ATOMS: atom_id res chain seq x y z
N MET A 1 7.06 -40.46 21.39
CA MET A 1 5.82 -39.72 21.01
C MET A 1 5.75 -38.33 21.66
N ILE A 2 5.94 -38.21 22.98
CA ILE A 2 5.87 -36.93 23.72
C ILE A 2 6.88 -35.88 23.22
N LEU A 3 8.14 -36.27 22.93
CA LEU A 3 9.18 -35.35 22.44
C LEU A 3 8.80 -34.67 21.11
N TRP A 4 8.20 -35.41 20.17
CA TRP A 4 7.77 -34.87 18.88
C TRP A 4 6.59 -33.89 19.02
N LEU A 5 5.69 -34.15 19.97
CA LEU A 5 4.61 -33.23 20.30
C LEU A 5 5.13 -31.91 20.90
N LEU A 6 6.14 -31.99 21.78
CA LEU A 6 6.78 -30.80 22.35
C LEU A 6 7.54 -29.97 21.31
N LEU A 7 8.24 -30.62 20.38
CA LEU A 7 8.93 -29.93 19.27
C LEU A 7 7.93 -29.25 18.31
N ALA A 8 6.83 -29.91 17.97
CA ALA A 8 5.79 -29.32 17.13
C ALA A 8 5.12 -28.12 17.83
N ALA A 9 4.84 -28.22 19.13
CA ALA A 9 4.29 -27.12 19.91
C ALA A 9 5.27 -25.92 19.98
N ALA A 10 6.56 -26.18 20.23
CA ALA A 10 7.57 -25.13 20.26
C ALA A 10 7.74 -24.43 18.90
N ALA A 11 7.73 -25.18 17.80
CA ALA A 11 7.77 -24.61 16.45
C ALA A 11 6.53 -23.76 16.13
N GLY A 12 5.34 -24.23 16.51
CA GLY A 12 4.09 -23.47 16.36
C GLY A 12 4.12 -22.15 17.13
N VAL A 13 4.62 -22.17 18.38
CA VAL A 13 4.79 -20.95 19.20
C VAL A 13 5.82 -20.02 18.56
N ALA A 14 6.95 -20.53 18.07
CA ALA A 14 7.95 -19.70 17.41
C ALA A 14 7.43 -19.02 16.14
N ILE A 15 6.64 -19.73 15.31
CA ILE A 15 5.99 -19.17 14.12
C ILE A 15 4.98 -18.10 14.50
N LEU A 16 4.13 -18.36 15.52
CA LEU A 16 3.15 -17.38 16.02
C LEU A 16 3.82 -16.12 16.57
N LEU A 17 4.90 -16.28 17.34
CA LEU A 17 5.67 -15.16 17.88
C LEU A 17 6.37 -14.39 16.77
N GLY A 18 6.99 -15.07 15.81
CA GLY A 18 7.61 -14.46 14.63
C GLY A 18 6.58 -13.66 13.82
N TRP A 19 5.40 -14.23 13.60
CA TRP A 19 4.30 -13.55 12.91
C TRP A 19 3.78 -12.33 13.69
N MET A 20 3.60 -12.44 15.02
CA MET A 20 3.20 -11.30 15.86
C MET A 20 4.24 -10.17 15.86
N LEU A 21 5.53 -10.50 15.93
CA LEU A 21 6.61 -9.51 15.88
C LEU A 21 6.68 -8.84 14.52
N PHE A 22 6.52 -9.61 13.44
CA PHE A 22 6.43 -9.08 12.08
C PHE A 22 5.26 -8.10 11.94
N MET A 23 4.06 -8.45 12.39
CA MET A 23 2.88 -7.58 12.33
C MET A 23 3.07 -6.28 13.13
N ARG A 24 3.85 -6.29 14.22
CA ARG A 24 4.21 -5.07 14.97
C ARG A 24 5.21 -4.17 14.25
N SER A 25 6.02 -4.72 13.36
CA SER A 25 7.02 -3.96 12.58
C SER A 25 6.45 -3.25 11.36
N VAL A 26 5.21 -3.59 10.96
CA VAL A 26 4.50 -2.88 9.88
C VAL A 26 4.04 -1.53 10.42
N LEU A 27 4.72 -0.46 10.00
CA LEU A 27 4.30 0.90 10.30
C LEU A 27 2.84 1.09 9.84
N PRO A 28 1.97 1.68 10.67
CA PRO A 28 0.62 1.97 10.25
C PRO A 28 0.68 2.86 9.01
N PRO A 29 -0.18 2.61 8.00
CA PRO A 29 -0.20 3.44 6.81
C PRO A 29 -0.49 4.90 7.20
N ALA A 30 0.10 5.83 6.47
CA ALA A 30 -0.10 7.25 6.72
C ALA A 30 -1.60 7.59 6.70
N PRO A 31 -2.07 8.50 7.59
CA PRO A 31 -3.47 8.91 7.62
C PRO A 31 -3.91 9.47 6.27
N VAL A 32 -5.13 9.15 5.89
CA VAL A 32 -5.72 9.63 4.64
C VAL A 32 -5.91 11.14 4.72
N ASN A 33 -5.59 11.82 3.62
CA ASN A 33 -5.75 13.25 3.40
C ASN A 33 -4.84 14.16 4.24
N VAL A 34 -3.81 13.60 4.89
CA VAL A 34 -2.84 14.36 5.67
C VAL A 34 -1.45 14.22 5.04
N SER A 35 -0.83 15.35 4.71
CA SER A 35 0.54 15.37 4.19
C SER A 35 1.53 15.27 5.34
N VAL A 36 2.37 14.24 5.31
CA VAL A 36 3.45 14.02 6.28
C VAL A 36 4.81 14.16 5.58
N PRO A 37 5.86 14.62 6.28
CA PRO A 37 7.21 14.62 5.72
C PRO A 37 7.60 13.23 5.25
N ALA A 38 8.15 13.14 4.04
CA ALA A 38 8.66 11.90 3.48
C ALA A 38 9.89 11.45 4.27
N VAL A 39 9.96 10.16 4.58
CA VAL A 39 11.17 9.56 5.16
C VAL A 39 12.18 9.38 4.03
N ALA A 40 13.42 9.85 4.25
CA ALA A 40 14.49 9.66 3.29
C ALA A 40 14.74 8.16 3.06
N ALA A 41 15.00 7.80 1.80
CA ALA A 41 15.31 6.43 1.44
C ALA A 41 16.58 5.94 2.18
N GLY A 42 16.61 4.66 2.54
CA GLY A 42 17.67 4.09 3.37
C GLY A 42 19.06 4.24 2.74
N GLU A 43 19.12 4.20 1.42
CA GLU A 43 20.32 4.30 0.58
C GLU A 43 21.02 5.65 0.69
N ILE A 44 20.26 6.72 0.98
CA ILE A 44 20.77 8.10 0.99
C ILE A 44 20.87 8.71 2.38
N ARG A 45 20.29 8.06 3.41
CA ARG A 45 20.18 8.63 4.77
C ARG A 45 21.53 8.96 5.40
N ALA A 46 22.58 8.23 5.05
CA ALA A 46 23.94 8.41 5.59
C ALA A 46 24.86 9.25 4.69
N ILE A 47 24.42 9.62 3.49
CA ILE A 47 25.25 10.35 2.52
C ILE A 47 25.13 11.86 2.79
N PRO A 48 26.24 12.59 3.01
CA PRO A 48 26.18 14.02 3.26
C PRO A 48 25.71 14.78 2.01
N LYS A 49 24.89 15.82 2.23
CA LYS A 49 24.48 16.74 1.16
C LYS A 49 25.65 17.62 0.75
N THR A 50 25.86 17.81 -0.56
CA THR A 50 26.82 18.76 -1.12
C THR A 50 26.10 19.88 -1.86
N ALA A 51 26.51 21.13 -1.62
CA ALA A 51 25.96 22.27 -2.35
C ALA A 51 26.41 22.25 -3.81
N VAL A 52 25.46 22.40 -4.73
CA VAL A 52 25.72 22.45 -6.17
C VAL A 52 25.11 23.73 -6.73
N ALA A 53 25.92 24.54 -7.41
CA ALA A 53 25.46 25.75 -8.07
C ALA A 53 24.60 25.39 -9.30
N ILE A 54 23.36 25.92 -9.34
CA ILE A 54 22.44 25.69 -10.46
C ILE A 54 22.65 26.81 -11.48
N ARG A 55 22.88 26.44 -12.76
CA ARG A 55 23.16 27.40 -13.83
C ARG A 55 21.94 28.25 -14.24
N ALA A 56 20.74 27.75 -13.99
CA ALA A 56 19.49 28.39 -14.35
C ALA A 56 18.54 28.48 -13.15
N PRO A 57 17.64 29.47 -13.10
CA PRO A 57 16.63 29.55 -12.05
C PRO A 57 15.76 28.29 -11.96
N VAL A 58 15.44 27.86 -10.75
CA VAL A 58 14.53 26.72 -10.51
C VAL A 58 13.10 27.15 -10.82
N LYS A 59 12.40 26.36 -11.64
CA LYS A 59 10.99 26.58 -11.93
C LYS A 59 10.14 26.08 -10.76
N VAL A 60 9.21 26.92 -10.31
CA VAL A 60 8.25 26.61 -9.25
C VAL A 60 6.82 26.73 -9.77
N TYR A 61 5.90 25.99 -9.16
CA TYR A 61 4.47 26.17 -9.42
C TYR A 61 3.98 27.48 -8.82
N ARG A 62 3.31 28.29 -9.63
CA ARG A 62 2.65 29.51 -9.16
C ARG A 62 1.38 29.15 -8.39
N GLY A 63 1.14 29.82 -7.27
CA GLY A 63 -0.09 29.63 -6.48
C GLY A 63 0.05 29.82 -4.99
N GLY A 64 1.28 29.95 -4.47
CA GLY A 64 1.55 30.36 -3.08
C GLY A 64 0.83 29.51 -2.03
N ALA A 65 0.37 30.16 -0.96
CA ALA A 65 -0.38 29.50 0.13
C ALA A 65 -1.66 28.77 -0.33
N PRO A 66 -2.51 29.33 -1.22
CA PRO A 66 -3.68 28.61 -1.74
C PRO A 66 -3.36 27.25 -2.38
N LEU A 67 -2.30 27.17 -3.18
CA LEU A 67 -1.85 25.90 -3.78
C LEU A 67 -1.43 24.91 -2.69
N LYS A 68 -0.60 25.35 -1.75
CA LYS A 68 -0.11 24.52 -0.65
C LYS A 68 -1.22 23.98 0.25
N ARG A 69 -2.26 24.79 0.51
CA ARG A 69 -3.47 24.36 1.23
C ARG A 69 -4.29 23.33 0.46
N ARG A 70 -4.43 23.45 -0.87
CA ARG A 70 -5.08 22.41 -1.71
C ARG A 70 -4.31 21.08 -1.70
N LEU A 71 -3.00 21.14 -1.53
CA LEU A 71 -2.14 19.97 -1.34
C LEU A 71 -2.16 19.45 0.11
N ASN A 72 -2.98 20.03 1.00
CA ASN A 72 -3.07 19.70 2.43
C ASN A 72 -1.70 19.63 3.11
N LEU A 73 -0.77 20.50 2.72
CA LEU A 73 0.52 20.62 3.40
C LEU A 73 0.31 21.19 4.82
N PRO A 74 1.21 20.88 5.78
CA PRO A 74 1.12 21.43 7.12
C PRO A 74 1.03 22.95 7.13
N GLN A 75 0.24 23.52 8.04
CA GLN A 75 0.01 24.96 8.10
C GLN A 75 1.31 25.81 8.13
N PRO A 76 2.36 25.44 8.89
CA PRO A 76 3.62 26.19 8.90
C PRO A 76 4.29 26.26 7.51
N VAL A 77 4.16 25.18 6.72
CA VAL A 77 4.69 25.07 5.36
C VAL A 77 3.82 25.87 4.38
N ALA A 78 2.50 25.82 4.55
CA ALA A 78 1.55 26.51 3.70
C ALA A 78 1.68 28.04 3.80
N ASP A 79 1.95 28.56 5.00
CA ASP A 79 2.04 30.00 5.23
C ASP A 79 3.47 30.57 5.00
N ASN A 80 4.49 29.71 4.92
CA ASN A 80 5.87 30.14 4.65
C ASN A 80 6.07 30.56 3.17
N ALA A 81 6.33 31.84 2.92
CA ALA A 81 6.54 32.36 1.56
C ALA A 81 7.84 31.87 0.88
N ALA A 82 8.87 31.51 1.66
CA ALA A 82 10.12 30.98 1.13
C ALA A 82 9.98 29.54 0.63
N GLN A 83 8.98 28.79 1.09
CA GLN A 83 8.74 27.42 0.62
C GLN A 83 7.82 27.41 -0.60
N GLN A 84 8.37 26.97 -1.74
CA GLN A 84 7.71 26.91 -3.04
C GLN A 84 7.64 25.47 -3.55
N VAL A 85 6.52 25.10 -4.19
CA VAL A 85 6.35 23.75 -4.75
C VAL A 85 7.13 23.66 -6.07
N ILE A 86 8.00 22.67 -6.21
CA ILE A 86 8.79 22.42 -7.44
C ILE A 86 8.30 21.19 -8.20
N ALA A 87 7.70 20.23 -7.51
CA ALA A 87 7.16 19.01 -8.10
C ALA A 87 5.94 18.55 -7.31
N ALA A 88 4.94 18.06 -8.01
CA ALA A 88 3.84 17.31 -7.42
C ALA A 88 3.47 16.17 -8.37
N SER A 89 3.49 14.94 -7.88
CA SER A 89 3.14 13.75 -8.65
C SER A 89 2.20 12.86 -7.85
N GLN A 90 1.36 12.12 -8.56
CA GLN A 90 0.51 11.11 -7.95
C GLN A 90 1.01 9.73 -8.36
N VAL A 91 1.19 8.86 -7.37
CA VAL A 91 1.62 7.47 -7.54
C VAL A 91 0.59 6.53 -6.92
N ARG A 92 0.47 5.31 -7.43
CA ARG A 92 -0.43 4.28 -6.87
C ARG A 92 0.40 3.24 -6.14
N ALA A 93 0.85 3.58 -4.93
CA ALA A 93 1.70 2.71 -4.12
C ALA A 93 0.88 1.65 -3.34
N ASP A 94 -0.34 1.97 -2.95
CA ASP A 94 -1.27 1.05 -2.27
C ASP A 94 -2.69 1.18 -2.85
N ASP A 95 -3.73 0.64 -2.18
CA ASP A 95 -5.14 0.80 -2.60
C ASP A 95 -5.57 2.26 -2.73
N HIS A 96 -4.93 3.16 -1.98
CA HIS A 96 -5.05 4.59 -2.12
C HIS A 96 -3.96 5.15 -3.03
N PRO A 97 -4.30 6.08 -3.94
CA PRO A 97 -3.31 6.92 -4.58
C PRO A 97 -2.56 7.73 -3.51
N GLN A 98 -1.31 8.06 -3.80
CA GLN A 98 -0.48 8.92 -2.95
C GLN A 98 0.00 10.11 -3.76
N THR A 99 -0.16 11.31 -3.22
CA THR A 99 0.40 12.53 -3.78
C THR A 99 1.73 12.83 -3.10
N ILE A 100 2.79 12.92 -3.89
CA ILE A 100 4.13 13.29 -3.47
C ILE A 100 4.32 14.76 -3.88
N THR A 101 4.61 15.62 -2.91
CA THR A 101 4.86 17.04 -3.14
C THR A 101 6.26 17.39 -2.67
N THR A 102 7.09 17.93 -3.57
CA THR A 102 8.42 18.41 -3.21
C THR A 102 8.41 19.93 -3.22
N LEU A 103 8.89 20.49 -2.12
CA LEU A 103 9.12 21.92 -1.92
C LEU A 103 10.61 22.24 -1.95
N ILE A 104 10.92 23.47 -2.33
CA ILE A 104 12.23 24.08 -2.16
C ILE A 104 12.08 25.31 -1.27
N ASN A 105 13.01 25.50 -0.34
CA ASN A 105 13.19 26.76 0.37
C ASN A 105 14.05 27.67 -0.51
N THR A 106 13.50 28.81 -0.95
CA THR A 106 14.18 29.74 -1.85
C THR A 106 15.33 30.50 -1.20
N GLU A 107 15.42 30.52 0.12
CA GLU A 107 16.50 31.17 0.88
C GLU A 107 17.69 30.22 1.09
N THR A 108 17.44 28.98 1.52
CA THR A 108 18.52 28.01 1.83
C THR A 108 18.85 27.08 0.67
N GLY A 109 17.96 26.94 -0.31
CA GLY A 109 18.07 25.94 -1.38
C GLY A 109 17.73 24.51 -0.95
N ASP A 110 17.32 24.30 0.32
CA ASP A 110 16.93 22.99 0.81
C ASP A 110 15.62 22.52 0.19
N SER A 111 15.53 21.22 -0.07
CA SER A 111 14.29 20.58 -0.50
C SER A 111 13.71 19.68 0.59
N GLU A 112 12.39 19.72 0.68
CA GLU A 112 11.60 18.85 1.54
C GLU A 112 10.53 18.17 0.70
N THR A 113 10.33 16.88 0.91
CA THR A 113 9.26 16.12 0.24
C THR A 113 8.21 15.74 1.27
N TYR A 114 6.96 15.86 0.89
CA TYR A 114 5.80 15.45 1.65
C TYR A 114 5.05 14.37 0.88
N VAL A 115 4.54 13.38 1.59
CA VAL A 115 3.68 12.32 1.05
C VAL A 115 2.32 12.44 1.69
N ARG A 116 1.28 12.36 0.88
CA ARG A 116 -0.11 12.33 1.31
C ARG A 116 -0.80 11.12 0.72
N ARG A 117 -1.48 10.34 1.55
CA ARG A 117 -2.38 9.29 1.08
C ARG A 117 -3.71 9.93 0.69
N ASP A 118 -4.09 9.85 -0.57
CA ASP A 118 -5.34 10.44 -1.08
C ASP A 118 -6.54 9.55 -0.73
N PRO A 119 -7.78 10.10 -0.70
CA PRO A 119 -8.97 9.26 -0.55
C PRO A 119 -9.13 8.30 -1.72
N LEU A 120 -9.80 7.17 -1.47
CA LEU A 120 -10.14 6.21 -2.52
C LEU A 120 -10.92 6.91 -3.64
N PRO A 121 -10.61 6.63 -4.92
CA PRO A 121 -11.32 7.23 -6.02
C PRO A 121 -12.79 6.81 -5.99
N TRP A 122 -13.67 7.74 -6.35
CA TRP A 122 -15.10 7.43 -6.50
C TRP A 122 -15.34 6.38 -7.59
N LEU A 123 -14.56 6.44 -8.67
CA LEU A 123 -14.56 5.48 -9.75
C LEU A 123 -13.16 5.41 -10.36
N ALA A 124 -12.59 4.22 -10.48
CA ALA A 124 -11.30 3.99 -11.14
C ALA A 124 -11.25 2.62 -11.81
N TRP A 125 -10.41 2.49 -12.83
CA TRP A 125 -10.03 1.18 -13.37
C TRP A 125 -9.16 0.45 -12.36
N ASP A 126 -9.55 -0.79 -12.04
CA ASP A 126 -8.76 -1.71 -11.25
C ASP A 126 -8.13 -2.73 -12.20
N ALA A 127 -6.80 -2.78 -12.24
CA ALA A 127 -6.06 -3.75 -13.05
C ALA A 127 -5.36 -4.79 -12.17
N ARG A 128 -5.64 -4.82 -10.86
CA ARG A 128 -4.97 -5.71 -9.91
C ARG A 128 -5.53 -7.12 -10.05
N GLY A 129 -4.61 -8.08 -10.16
CA GLY A 129 -4.90 -9.50 -10.02
C GLY A 129 -4.44 -9.99 -8.65
N GLU A 130 -5.14 -10.97 -8.10
CA GLU A 130 -4.77 -11.63 -6.86
C GLU A 130 -5.05 -13.12 -6.97
N ALA A 131 -4.11 -13.93 -6.49
CA ALA A 131 -4.26 -15.37 -6.38
C ALA A 131 -4.08 -15.79 -4.92
N ALA A 132 -4.96 -16.66 -4.44
CA ALA A 132 -4.99 -17.13 -3.07
C ALA A 132 -5.12 -18.65 -3.04
N MET A 133 -4.55 -19.24 -2.00
CA MET A 133 -4.66 -20.66 -1.70
C MET A 133 -5.19 -20.80 -0.28
N TYR A 134 -6.29 -21.53 -0.13
CA TYR A 134 -6.95 -21.78 1.15
C TYR A 134 -6.98 -23.28 1.42
N VAL A 135 -6.77 -23.66 2.68
CA VAL A 135 -7.00 -25.04 3.16
C VAL A 135 -8.14 -24.98 4.16
N GLY A 136 -9.14 -25.83 4.00
CA GLY A 136 -10.34 -25.79 4.83
C GLY A 136 -11.14 -27.09 4.80
N ILE A 137 -12.40 -27.03 5.26
CA ILE A 137 -13.33 -28.14 5.26
C ILE A 137 -14.47 -27.83 4.30
N GLN A 138 -14.68 -28.70 3.30
CA GLN A 138 -15.77 -28.59 2.33
C GLN A 138 -16.53 -29.92 2.28
N ARG A 139 -17.87 -29.86 2.36
CA ARG A 139 -18.75 -31.05 2.38
C ARG A 139 -18.28 -32.12 3.38
N GLY A 140 -17.86 -31.68 4.58
CA GLY A 140 -17.43 -32.56 5.67
C GLY A 140 -16.06 -33.24 5.50
N GLY A 141 -15.25 -32.85 4.51
CA GLY A 141 -13.87 -33.34 4.36
C GLY A 141 -12.86 -32.20 4.18
N PRO A 142 -11.55 -32.44 4.41
CA PRO A 142 -10.52 -31.45 4.13
C PRO A 142 -10.45 -31.17 2.62
N ALA A 143 -10.26 -29.89 2.27
CA ALA A 143 -10.20 -29.41 0.90
C ALA A 143 -9.16 -28.29 0.75
N LEU A 144 -8.58 -28.20 -0.44
CA LEU A 144 -7.71 -27.15 -0.90
C LEU A 144 -8.46 -26.30 -1.93
N ARG A 145 -8.55 -24.99 -1.73
CA ARG A 145 -9.11 -24.05 -2.70
C ARG A 145 -8.01 -23.19 -3.28
N LEU A 146 -7.93 -23.15 -4.60
CA LEU A 146 -7.19 -22.14 -5.34
C LEU A 146 -8.19 -21.11 -5.84
N GLU A 147 -7.99 -19.83 -5.56
CA GLU A 147 -8.83 -18.73 -6.01
C GLU A 147 -7.98 -17.70 -6.74
N ALA A 148 -8.47 -17.21 -7.87
CA ALA A 148 -7.89 -16.08 -8.58
C ALA A 148 -8.97 -15.04 -8.82
N ARG A 149 -8.66 -13.77 -8.58
CA ARG A 149 -9.53 -12.64 -8.90
C ARG A 149 -8.78 -11.60 -9.72
N GLN A 150 -9.46 -11.02 -10.70
CA GLN A 150 -8.97 -9.93 -11.52
C GLN A 150 -9.95 -8.75 -11.41
N GLY A 151 -9.47 -7.67 -10.82
CA GLY A 151 -10.19 -6.39 -10.78
C GLY A 151 -10.43 -5.87 -12.18
N MET A 152 -11.56 -5.17 -12.33
CA MET A 152 -11.89 -4.37 -13.52
C MET A 152 -12.19 -2.93 -13.13
N VAL A 153 -13.08 -2.74 -12.15
CA VAL A 153 -13.54 -1.42 -11.73
C VAL A 153 -13.55 -1.32 -10.20
N GLN A 154 -13.13 -0.17 -9.69
CA GLN A 154 -13.16 0.17 -8.26
C GLN A 154 -14.09 1.36 -8.03
N ILE A 155 -14.96 1.23 -7.02
CA ILE A 155 -15.85 2.27 -6.50
C ILE A 155 -15.56 2.41 -5.01
N LYS A 156 -14.72 3.38 -4.63
CA LYS A 156 -14.17 3.48 -3.27
C LYS A 156 -13.50 2.17 -2.81
N ALA A 157 -14.01 1.56 -1.74
CA ALA A 157 -13.52 0.30 -1.18
C ALA A 157 -14.07 -0.93 -1.92
N LEU A 158 -15.07 -0.76 -2.79
CA LEU A 158 -15.68 -1.85 -3.54
C LEU A 158 -14.92 -2.07 -4.84
N HIS A 159 -14.62 -3.32 -5.12
CA HIS A 159 -13.98 -3.77 -6.33
C HIS A 159 -14.93 -4.73 -7.05
N VAL A 160 -15.06 -4.54 -8.35
CA VAL A 160 -15.86 -5.39 -9.24
C VAL A 160 -14.90 -6.02 -10.23
N GLY A 161 -15.06 -7.32 -10.45
CA GLY A 161 -14.20 -8.03 -11.37
C GLY A 161 -14.59 -9.49 -11.54
N VAL A 162 -13.70 -10.24 -12.17
CA VAL A 162 -13.86 -11.67 -12.42
C VAL A 162 -13.18 -12.45 -11.32
N ILE A 163 -13.81 -13.52 -10.87
CA ILE A 163 -13.30 -14.47 -9.89
C ILE A 163 -13.39 -15.88 -10.48
N GLY A 164 -12.35 -16.66 -10.25
CA GLY A 164 -12.32 -18.09 -10.55
C GLY A 164 -11.78 -18.85 -9.34
N SER A 165 -12.34 -20.02 -9.06
CA SER A 165 -11.81 -20.89 -8.01
C SER A 165 -11.87 -22.35 -8.41
N VAL A 166 -10.94 -23.14 -7.89
CA VAL A 166 -10.87 -24.59 -8.03
C VAL A 166 -10.74 -25.20 -6.64
N ASP A 167 -11.63 -26.12 -6.32
CA ASP A 167 -11.71 -26.83 -5.05
C ASP A 167 -11.29 -28.29 -5.26
N GLN A 168 -10.24 -28.71 -4.56
CA GLN A 168 -9.70 -30.06 -4.58
C GLN A 168 -9.85 -30.73 -3.21
N PRO A 169 -10.62 -31.83 -3.09
CA PRO A 169 -10.71 -32.59 -1.86
C PRO A 169 -9.37 -33.29 -1.54
N LEU A 170 -8.94 -33.23 -0.28
CA LEU A 170 -7.66 -33.79 0.19
C LEU A 170 -7.81 -35.21 0.78
N GLY A 171 -9.04 -35.71 0.92
CA GLY A 171 -9.30 -37.09 1.34
C GLY A 171 -9.14 -38.06 0.18
N GLY A 172 -8.38 -39.15 0.35
CA GLY A 172 -8.02 -40.12 -0.69
C GLY A 172 -9.16 -40.96 -1.32
N ALA A 173 -10.41 -40.54 -1.16
CA ALA A 173 -11.53 -41.08 -1.94
C ALA A 173 -11.68 -40.27 -3.24
N PRO A 174 -11.97 -40.89 -4.38
CA PRO A 174 -12.24 -40.17 -5.63
C PRO A 174 -13.46 -39.27 -5.43
N ARG A 175 -13.22 -37.97 -5.29
CA ARG A 175 -14.24 -36.93 -5.20
C ARG A 175 -13.94 -35.93 -6.32
N ASP A 176 -14.99 -35.49 -6.99
CA ASP A 176 -14.89 -34.59 -8.12
C ASP A 176 -14.26 -33.25 -7.72
N THR A 177 -13.42 -32.70 -8.61
CA THR A 177 -12.90 -31.33 -8.52
C THR A 177 -14.02 -30.36 -8.87
N ASP A 178 -14.36 -29.47 -7.95
CA ASP A 178 -15.35 -28.41 -8.21
C ASP A 178 -14.62 -27.16 -8.74
N TYR A 179 -15.17 -26.51 -9.77
CA TYR A 179 -14.66 -25.23 -10.28
C TYR A 179 -15.76 -24.18 -10.36
N PHE A 180 -15.38 -22.92 -10.22
CA PHE A 180 -16.26 -21.76 -10.32
C PHE A 180 -15.58 -20.67 -11.14
N ILE A 181 -16.32 -20.02 -12.02
CA ILE A 181 -15.91 -18.83 -12.77
C ILE A 181 -17.10 -17.89 -12.81
N GLY A 182 -16.91 -16.63 -12.42
CA GLY A 182 -17.99 -15.65 -12.40
C GLY A 182 -17.50 -14.22 -12.23
N ALA A 183 -18.46 -13.29 -12.16
CA ALA A 183 -18.20 -11.93 -11.73
C ALA A 183 -18.56 -11.78 -10.25
N GLY A 184 -17.81 -10.96 -9.53
CA GLY A 184 -17.99 -10.73 -8.10
C GLY A 184 -17.74 -9.29 -7.71
N VAL A 185 -18.25 -8.94 -6.53
CA VAL A 185 -17.94 -7.68 -5.84
C VAL A 185 -17.29 -8.02 -4.51
N TRP A 186 -16.16 -7.39 -4.20
CA TRP A 186 -15.49 -7.54 -2.91
C TRP A 186 -15.09 -6.18 -2.35
N ALA A 187 -14.93 -6.10 -1.03
CA ALA A 187 -14.48 -4.91 -0.34
C ALA A 187 -13.02 -5.08 0.12
N LYS A 188 -12.21 -4.04 -0.02
CA LYS A 188 -10.89 -3.92 0.61
C LYS A 188 -10.92 -2.75 1.59
N TRP A 189 -10.43 -2.97 2.80
CA TRP A 189 -10.41 -1.99 3.89
C TRP A 189 -9.06 -1.97 4.59
#